data_AF-A0AAC9WHJ1-F1
#
_entry.id   AF-A0AAC9WHJ1-F1
#
_cell.length_a   1.000
_cell.length_b   1.000
_cell.length_c   1.000
_cell.angle_alpha   90.00
_cell.angle_beta   90.00
_cell.angle_gamma   90.00
#
_symmetry.space_group_name_H-M   'P 1'
#
loop_
_entity.id
_entity.type
_entity.pdbx_description
1 polymer ?
#
loop_
_entity_poly.entity_id
_entity_poly.type
_entity_poly.pdbx_seq_one_letter_code
_entity_poly.pdbx_strand_id
1 'polypeptide(L)' 'MKILSVDSDPLVCQSIQILLSREKDMAVIVIANNGKDD' A
#
# COMPACT_ATOMS: atom_id res chain seq x y z
N MET A 1 10.10 7.53 -4.29
CA MET A 1 10.11 6.48 -3.25
C MET A 1 9.23 5.31 -3.68
N LYS A 2 9.66 4.09 -3.38
CA LYS A 2 8.89 2.87 -3.63
C LYS A 2 8.27 2.41 -2.32
N ILE A 3 6.96 2.15 -2.33
CA ILE A 3 6.18 1.86 -1.13
C ILE A 3 5.57 0.46 -1.24
N LEU A 4 5.72 -0.32 -0.17
CA LEU A 4 4.99 -1.56 0.09
C LEU A 4 3.94 -1.24 1.14
N SER A 5 2.67 -1.48 0.85
CA SER A 5 1.58 -1.35 1.82
C SER A 5 1.19 -2.74 2.34
N VAL A 6 1.17 -2.90 3.67
CA VAL A 6 0.75 -4.15 4.31
C VAL A 6 -0.32 -3.82 5.35
N ASP A 7 -1.53 -4.32 5.15
CA ASP A 7 -2.63 -4.20 6.10
C ASP A 7 -3.59 -5.39 5.94
N SER A 8 -4.17 -5.88 7.02
CA SER A 8 -5.19 -6.93 6.97
C SER A 8 -6.51 -6.46 6.35
N ASP A 9 -6.77 -5.15 6.32
CA ASP A 9 -7.95 -4.57 5.69
C ASP A 9 -7.64 -4.08 4.26
N PRO A 10 -8.24 -4.68 3.22
CA PRO A 10 -8.00 -4.27 1.83
C PRO A 10 -8.48 -2.84 1.52
N LEU A 11 -9.44 -2.29 2.28
CA LEU A 11 -9.90 -0.91 2.10
C LEU A 11 -8.85 0.09 2.54
N VAL A 12 -8.04 -0.25 3.56
CA VAL A 12 -6.94 0.59 4.03
C VAL A 12 -5.87 0.69 2.94
N CYS A 13 -5.44 -0.45 2.37
CA CYS A 13 -4.46 -0.46 1.27
C CYS A 13 -4.94 0.31 0.04
N GLN A 14 -6.21 0.14 -0.35
CA GLN A 14 -6.79 0.90 -1.47
C GLN A 14 -6.83 2.40 -1.19
N SER A 15 -7.21 2.80 0.02
CA SER A 15 -7.26 4.20 0.43
C SER A 15 -5.86 4.83 0.37
N ILE A 16 -4.84 4.14 0.89
CA ILE A 16 -3.44 4.56 0.84
C ILE A 16 -2.95 4.68 -0.61
N GLN A 17 -3.27 3.71 -1.48
CA GLN A 17 -2.89 3.76 -2.88
C GLN A 17 -3.49 4.98 -3.61
N ILE A 18 -4.77 5.29 -3.37
CA ILE A 18 -5.43 6.47 -3.96
C ILE A 18 -4.78 7.76 -3.45
N LEU A 19 -4.55 7.86 -2.14
CA LEU A 19 -3.93 9.05 -1.54
C LEU A 19 -2.52 9.29 -2.13
N LEU A 20 -1.70 8.25 -2.17
CA LEU A 20 -0.31 8.34 -2.64
C LEU A 20 -0.19 8.47 -4.16
N SER A 21 -1.21 8.11 -4.94
CA SER A 21 -1.22 8.30 -6.40
C SER A 21 -1.14 9.78 -6.83
N ARG A 22 -1.41 10.72 -5.90
CA ARG A 22 -1.36 12.17 -6.14
C ARG A 22 0.05 12.74 -5.95
N GLU A 23 0.93 12.02 -5.27
CA GLU A 23 2.31 12.43 -5.03
C GLU A 23 3.20 12.05 -6.21
N LYS A 24 3.89 13.03 -6.79
CA LYS A 24 4.67 12.83 -8.03
C LYS A 24 5.92 11.98 -7.85
N ASP A 25 6.40 11.88 -6.62
CA ASP A 25 7.64 11.20 -6.25
C ASP A 25 7.39 9.91 -5.47
N MET A 26 6.15 9.43 -5.35
CA MET A 26 5.83 8.19 -4.63
C MET A 26 5.11 7.19 -5.54
N ALA A 27 5.37 5.90 -5.32
CA ALA A 27 4.68 4.82 -6.01
C ALA A 27 4.49 3.62 -5.08
N VAL A 28 3.23 3.19 -4.91
CA VAL A 28 2.90 1.91 -4.27
C VAL A 28 3.15 0.80 -5.28
N ILE A 29 4.16 -0.03 -5.03
CA ILE A 29 4.59 -1.07 -5.96
C ILE A 29 4.05 -2.45 -5.60
N VAL A 30 3.67 -2.65 -4.33
CA VAL A 30 3.19 -3.92 -3.81
C VAL A 30 2.17 -3.63 -2.69
N ILE A 31 1.11 -4.44 -2.67
CA ILE A 31 0.13 -4.50 -1.60
C ILE A 31 0.15 -5.93 -1.08
N ALA A 32 0.24 -6.10 0.24
CA ALA A 32 0.08 -7.38 0.91
C ALA A 32 -1.04 -7.26 1.95
N ASN A 33 -1.86 -8.31 2.04
CA ASN A 33 -3.07 -8.29 2.87
C ASN A 33 -2.85 -8.97 4.23
N ASN A 34 -1.58 -9.30 4.53
CA ASN A 34 -1.12 -9.90 5.77
C ASN A 34 0.39 -9.70 5.89
N GLY A 35 0.89 -9.65 7.12
CA GLY A 35 2.26 -10.07 7.38
C GLY A 35 2.29 -11.58 7.24
N LYS A 36 3.29 -12.14 6.58
CA LYS A 36 3.50 -13.59 6.58
C LYS A 36 3.53 -14.07 8.03
N ASP A 37 2.47 -14.74 8.48
CA ASP A 37 2.47 -15.55 9.70
C ASP A 37 3.21 -16.85 9.34
N ASP A 38 4.42 -17.01 9.86
CA ASP A 38 5.12 -18.30 9.95
C ASP A 38 4.92 -18.84 11.38
#